data_AF-A0A4Q9QL79-F1
#
_entry.id   AF-A0A4Q9QL79-F1
#
_cell.length_a   1.000
_cell.length_b   1.000
_cell.length_c   1.000
_cell.angle_alpha   90.00
_cell.angle_beta   90.00
_cell.angle_gamma   90.00
#
_symmetry.space_group_name_H-M   'P 1'
#
loop_
_entity.id
_entity.type
_entity.pdbx_description
1 polymer ?
#
loop_
_entity_poly.entity_id
_entity_poly.type
_entity_poly.pdbx_seq_one_letter_code
_entity_poly.pdbx_strand_id
1 'polypeptide(L)'
;MQEVYYCRDHSLDRYTALKTPKAGVKDRRFRRGAEMGARVNHPNIAATLDYYENDNLTFLVEEFIPGLDLGHRLANEFFFLDPYLAAHVSHHIAKALREAHRVGICHRDLKPSNIMTSADPSMEFIKLTDFGIAKLAETEIAAEMELFAENESTLLTSNTLLGAVPYMAPECWDDWKTAGMPMDVWALGCVIYHLLAGTPPFGTGRLAIANVLKYQAGAYSLSKPTWFGKHPDTNELQQNIWSVLVSCLAPDPNARPTAEEVMIHFNAFTYATSPRRVGKISQYPMVYPDGGKAAAGFIRENGDNESRFFHHSNFYGASTPSAGQNVCFSSYPGVPNPRSSPILLLR
;
A
#
# COMPACT_ATOMS: atom_id res chain seq x y z
N MET A 1 -10.40 -3.12 -20.86
CA MET A 1 -9.72 -2.50 -19.69
C MET A 1 -10.19 -1.07 -19.61
N GLN A 2 -10.17 -0.45 -18.42
CA GLN A 2 -10.44 0.99 -18.33
C GLN A 2 -9.19 1.74 -18.80
N GLU A 3 -9.32 2.80 -19.57
CA GLU A 3 -8.17 3.57 -20.05
C GLU A 3 -8.02 4.85 -19.21
N VAL A 4 -6.77 5.18 -18.90
CA VAL A 4 -6.38 6.37 -18.14
C VAL A 4 -5.36 7.16 -18.96
N TYR A 5 -5.64 8.44 -19.20
CA TYR A 5 -4.81 9.31 -20.01
C TYR A 5 -4.21 10.44 -19.17
N TYR A 6 -2.96 10.79 -19.45
CA TYR A 6 -2.33 12.01 -18.97
C TYR A 6 -2.73 13.17 -19.89
N CYS A 7 -3.45 14.15 -19.36
CA CYS A 7 -4.01 15.24 -20.16
C CYS A 7 -3.60 16.60 -19.62
N ARG A 8 -3.56 17.61 -20.51
CA ARG A 8 -3.41 19.02 -20.13
C ARG A 8 -4.77 19.70 -20.28
N ASP A 9 -5.32 20.20 -19.18
CA ASP A 9 -6.47 21.09 -19.17
C ASP A 9 -6.02 22.47 -19.66
N HIS A 10 -6.38 22.82 -20.90
CA HIS A 10 -6.01 24.09 -21.52
C HIS A 10 -6.72 25.30 -20.91
N SER A 11 -7.84 25.12 -20.21
CA SER A 11 -8.61 26.21 -19.62
C SER A 11 -7.98 26.69 -18.31
N LEU A 12 -7.47 25.74 -17.52
CA LEU A 12 -6.86 26.01 -16.20
C LEU A 12 -5.33 25.85 -16.19
N ASP A 13 -4.74 25.55 -17.34
CA ASP A 13 -3.32 25.28 -17.55
C ASP A 13 -2.69 24.33 -16.51
N ARG A 14 -3.32 23.15 -16.35
CA ARG A 14 -2.87 22.12 -15.40
C ARG A 14 -2.90 20.73 -16.02
N TYR A 15 -2.16 19.81 -15.43
CA TYR A 15 -2.22 18.41 -15.82
C TYR A 15 -3.25 17.63 -14.99
N THR A 16 -3.97 16.73 -15.64
CA THR A 16 -5.04 15.92 -15.06
C THR A 16 -4.97 14.47 -15.54
N ALA A 17 -5.59 13.57 -14.80
CA ALA A 17 -5.84 12.20 -15.24
C ALA A 17 -7.25 12.13 -15.82
N LEU A 18 -7.41 11.58 -17.03
CA LEU A 18 -8.70 11.39 -17.67
C LEU A 18 -9.00 9.90 -17.76
N LYS A 19 -10.11 9.47 -17.14
CA LYS A 19 -10.56 8.08 -17.18
C LYS A 19 -11.78 7.94 -18.09
N THR A 20 -11.75 6.98 -18.98
CA THR A 20 -12.91 6.62 -19.82
C THR A 20 -13.67 5.45 -19.17
N PRO A 21 -14.98 5.28 -19.44
CA PRO A 21 -15.68 4.07 -19.04
C PRO A 21 -15.17 2.86 -19.82
N LYS A 22 -15.18 1.67 -19.20
CA LYS A 22 -14.93 0.42 -19.94
C LYS A 22 -15.99 0.22 -21.03
N ALA A 23 -15.61 -0.38 -22.15
CA ALA A 23 -16.56 -0.76 -23.20
C ALA A 23 -17.74 -1.58 -22.64
N GLY A 24 -18.98 -1.16 -22.93
CA GLY A 24 -20.20 -1.83 -22.45
C GLY A 24 -20.73 -1.36 -21.09
N VAL A 25 -20.00 -0.50 -20.37
CA VAL A 25 -20.52 0.16 -19.16
C VAL A 25 -21.50 1.26 -19.56
N LYS A 26 -22.75 1.15 -19.11
CA LYS A 26 -23.76 2.21 -19.28
C LYS A 26 -23.38 3.47 -18.48
N ASP A 27 -23.50 4.61 -19.14
CA ASP A 27 -23.16 5.97 -18.68
C ASP A 27 -23.54 6.28 -17.21
N ARG A 28 -24.74 5.88 -16.79
CA ARG A 28 -25.31 6.19 -15.47
C ARG A 28 -24.48 5.70 -14.28
N ARG A 29 -23.72 4.61 -14.41
CA ARG A 29 -22.90 4.10 -13.29
C ARG A 29 -21.60 4.88 -13.16
N PHE A 30 -21.02 5.25 -14.29
CA PHE A 30 -19.79 6.03 -14.34
C PHE A 30 -20.02 7.45 -13.80
N ARG A 31 -21.14 8.08 -14.20
CA ARG A 31 -21.62 9.34 -13.61
C ARG A 31 -21.83 9.27 -12.10
N ARG A 32 -22.51 8.24 -11.60
CA ARG A 32 -22.70 8.06 -10.15
C ARG A 32 -21.39 7.93 -9.39
N GLY A 33 -20.39 7.27 -9.99
CA GLY A 33 -19.05 7.19 -9.41
C GLY A 33 -18.40 8.55 -9.29
N ALA A 34 -18.49 9.37 -10.34
CA ALA A 34 -18.01 10.76 -10.32
C ALA A 34 -18.74 11.62 -9.25
N GLU A 35 -20.07 11.52 -9.17
CA GLU A 35 -20.88 12.22 -8.17
C GLU A 35 -20.55 11.80 -6.73
N MET A 36 -20.14 10.55 -6.51
CA MET A 36 -19.67 10.08 -5.22
C MET A 36 -18.26 10.61 -4.93
N GLY A 37 -17.31 10.44 -5.86
CA GLY A 37 -15.94 10.91 -5.71
C GLY A 37 -15.84 12.41 -5.41
N ALA A 38 -16.68 13.23 -6.07
CA ALA A 38 -16.74 14.67 -5.85
C ALA A 38 -17.18 15.10 -4.43
N ARG A 39 -17.76 14.20 -3.63
CA ARG A 39 -18.15 14.49 -2.23
C ARG A 39 -16.99 14.42 -1.25
N VAL A 40 -15.84 13.89 -1.68
CA VAL A 40 -14.67 13.71 -0.83
C VAL A 40 -13.55 14.63 -1.31
N ASN A 41 -13.07 15.49 -0.41
CA ASN A 41 -11.88 16.28 -0.65
C ASN A 41 -10.93 16.11 0.53
N HIS A 42 -9.82 15.41 0.30
CA HIS A 42 -8.86 15.09 1.34
C HIS A 42 -7.45 14.97 0.77
N PRO A 43 -6.38 15.42 1.47
CA PRO A 43 -5.02 15.33 0.96
C PRO A 43 -4.56 13.92 0.57
N ASN A 44 -5.14 12.88 1.19
CA ASN A 44 -4.83 11.47 0.90
C ASN A 44 -5.81 10.80 -0.09
N ILE A 45 -6.62 11.58 -0.79
CA ILE A 45 -7.56 11.10 -1.80
C ILE A 45 -7.34 11.91 -3.08
N ALA A 46 -7.32 11.24 -4.23
CA ALA A 46 -7.30 11.90 -5.52
C ALA A 46 -8.60 12.67 -5.71
N ALA A 47 -8.51 13.98 -5.97
CA ALA A 47 -9.71 14.77 -6.17
C ALA A 47 -10.40 14.43 -7.51
N THR A 48 -11.71 14.20 -7.48
CA THR A 48 -12.55 14.26 -8.68
C THR A 48 -12.73 15.73 -9.06
N LEU A 49 -12.29 16.11 -10.27
CA LEU A 49 -12.26 17.49 -10.72
C LEU A 49 -13.47 17.84 -11.59
N ASP A 50 -13.84 16.95 -12.52
CA ASP A 50 -14.95 17.18 -13.44
C ASP A 50 -15.49 15.86 -14.02
N TYR A 51 -16.70 15.90 -14.58
CA TYR A 51 -17.32 14.81 -15.30
C TYR A 51 -17.92 15.31 -16.61
N TYR A 52 -17.53 14.68 -17.72
CA TYR A 52 -18.02 15.03 -19.05
C TYR A 52 -18.76 13.85 -19.68
N GLU A 53 -19.93 14.13 -20.25
CA GLU A 53 -20.79 13.16 -20.94
C GLU A 53 -21.46 13.86 -22.13
N ASN A 54 -21.23 13.36 -23.34
CA ASN A 54 -21.99 13.69 -24.54
C ASN A 54 -22.20 12.45 -25.42
N ASP A 55 -22.90 12.60 -26.55
CA ASP A 55 -23.28 11.47 -27.43
C ASP A 55 -22.09 10.61 -27.92
N ASN A 56 -20.86 11.15 -27.90
CA ASN A 56 -19.67 10.50 -28.45
C ASN A 56 -18.59 10.18 -27.41
N LEU A 57 -18.58 10.86 -26.25
CA LEU A 57 -17.49 10.84 -25.29
C LEU A 57 -18.02 10.97 -23.86
N THR A 58 -17.56 10.06 -23.02
CA THR A 58 -17.77 10.10 -21.58
C THR A 58 -16.43 9.94 -20.89
N PHE A 59 -16.09 10.85 -19.97
CA PHE A 59 -14.88 10.75 -19.17
C PHE A 59 -14.98 11.43 -17.81
N LEU A 60 -14.20 10.90 -16.86
CA LEU A 60 -13.99 11.45 -15.53
C LEU A 60 -12.63 12.14 -15.50
N VAL A 61 -12.60 13.39 -15.05
CA VAL A 61 -11.36 14.15 -14.86
C VAL A 61 -10.99 14.10 -13.39
N GLU A 62 -9.79 13.63 -13.09
CA GLU A 62 -9.24 13.52 -11.75
C GLU A 62 -7.91 14.28 -11.62
N GLU A 63 -7.52 14.54 -10.38
CA GLU A 63 -6.19 15.01 -10.03
C GLU A 63 -5.12 14.09 -10.64
N PHE A 64 -4.19 14.67 -11.40
CA PHE A 64 -2.98 13.96 -11.77
C PHE A 64 -2.03 13.92 -10.58
N ILE A 65 -1.62 12.71 -10.19
CA ILE A 65 -0.71 12.51 -9.06
C ILE A 65 0.69 12.22 -9.61
N PRO A 66 1.66 13.16 -9.49
CA PRO A 66 3.01 12.97 -10.01
C PRO A 66 3.80 12.01 -9.12
N GLY A 67 3.73 10.71 -9.41
CA GLY A 67 4.33 9.66 -8.59
C GLY A 67 4.21 8.26 -9.20
N LEU A 68 4.37 7.25 -8.34
CA LEU A 68 4.27 5.84 -8.69
C LEU A 68 3.23 5.15 -7.80
N ASP A 69 2.53 4.16 -8.35
CA ASP A 69 1.66 3.32 -7.53
C ASP A 69 2.49 2.42 -6.60
N LEU A 70 1.96 2.17 -5.40
CA LEU A 70 2.64 1.40 -4.36
C LEU A 70 2.90 -0.04 -4.80
N GLY A 71 2.04 -0.61 -5.66
CA GLY A 71 2.24 -1.93 -6.23
C GLY A 71 3.51 -2.02 -7.06
N HIS A 72 3.73 -1.06 -7.96
CA HIS A 72 4.94 -0.93 -8.75
C HIS A 72 6.18 -0.79 -7.86
N ARG A 73 6.10 0.04 -6.81
CA ARG A 73 7.24 0.24 -5.88
C ARG A 73 7.58 -1.02 -5.09
N LEU A 74 6.59 -1.74 -4.58
CA LEU A 74 6.80 -3.03 -3.89
C LEU A 74 7.35 -4.12 -4.81
N ALA A 75 6.98 -4.08 -6.11
CA ALA A 75 7.49 -5.04 -7.08
C ALA A 75 8.94 -4.77 -7.49
N ASN A 76 9.31 -3.50 -7.67
CA ASN A 76 10.55 -3.11 -8.35
C ASN A 76 11.60 -2.44 -7.44
N GLU A 77 11.21 -1.82 -6.33
CA GLU A 77 12.12 -1.03 -5.48
C GLU A 77 12.34 -1.66 -4.11
N PHE A 78 11.28 -2.18 -3.48
CA PHE A 78 11.31 -2.63 -2.09
C PHE A 78 11.09 -4.13 -1.97
N PHE A 79 11.86 -4.81 -1.11
CA PHE A 79 11.50 -6.17 -0.70
C PHE A 79 10.32 -6.17 0.28
N PHE A 80 10.31 -5.21 1.18
CA PHE A 80 9.28 -4.87 2.16
C PHE A 80 9.62 -3.46 2.70
N LEU A 81 8.77 -2.90 3.56
CA LEU A 81 9.00 -1.63 4.24
C LEU A 81 9.37 -1.88 5.72
N ASP A 82 10.28 -1.08 6.25
CA ASP A 82 10.55 -1.08 7.69
C ASP A 82 9.34 -0.52 8.48
N PRO A 83 9.24 -0.78 9.79
CA PRO A 83 8.08 -0.41 10.59
C PRO A 83 7.72 1.08 10.56
N TYR A 84 8.69 1.99 10.44
CA TYR A 84 8.41 3.42 10.40
C TYR A 84 7.73 3.82 9.09
N LEU A 85 8.25 3.35 7.95
CA LEU A 85 7.66 3.66 6.65
C LEU A 85 6.32 2.93 6.46
N ALA A 86 6.20 1.69 6.93
CA ALA A 86 4.94 0.95 6.92
C ALA A 86 3.87 1.67 7.75
N ALA A 87 4.20 2.17 8.95
CA ALA A 87 3.28 2.96 9.77
C ALA A 87 2.86 4.26 9.07
N HIS A 88 3.82 4.98 8.47
CA HIS A 88 3.55 6.20 7.71
C HIS A 88 2.55 5.97 6.57
N VAL A 89 2.78 4.95 5.72
CA VAL A 89 1.89 4.61 4.62
C VAL A 89 0.51 4.20 5.12
N SER A 90 0.46 3.30 6.11
CA SER A 90 -0.79 2.77 6.67
C SER A 90 -1.65 3.86 7.31
N HIS A 91 -1.01 4.80 8.03
CA HIS A 91 -1.71 5.91 8.65
C HIS A 91 -2.40 6.80 7.62
N HIS A 92 -1.73 7.13 6.51
CA HIS A 92 -2.32 7.96 5.45
C HIS A 92 -3.45 7.26 4.71
N ILE A 93 -3.35 5.94 4.49
CA ILE A 93 -4.46 5.15 3.93
C ILE A 93 -5.65 5.17 4.91
N ALA A 94 -5.42 4.97 6.20
CA ALA A 94 -6.48 5.01 7.21
C ALA A 94 -7.18 6.39 7.27
N LYS A 95 -6.43 7.50 7.16
CA LYS A 95 -7.01 8.85 7.07
C LYS A 95 -7.92 9.00 5.85
N ALA A 96 -7.49 8.50 4.69
CA ALA A 96 -8.29 8.52 3.47
C ALA A 96 -9.58 7.70 3.62
N LEU A 97 -9.47 6.44 4.08
CA LEU A 97 -10.65 5.59 4.29
C LEU A 97 -11.63 6.19 5.29
N ARG A 98 -11.14 6.73 6.41
CA ARG A 98 -11.99 7.42 7.40
C ARG A 98 -12.78 8.54 6.76
N GLU A 99 -12.15 9.38 5.93
CA GLU A 99 -12.84 10.52 5.32
C GLU A 99 -13.89 10.08 4.29
N ALA A 100 -13.60 9.05 3.49
CA ALA A 100 -14.58 8.48 2.58
C ALA A 100 -15.75 7.81 3.32
N HIS A 101 -15.45 7.01 4.35
CA HIS A 101 -16.44 6.31 5.18
C HIS A 101 -17.37 7.30 5.88
N ARG A 102 -16.84 8.44 6.36
CA ARG A 102 -17.61 9.52 7.01
C ARG A 102 -18.73 10.08 6.13
N VAL A 103 -18.55 10.08 4.81
CA VAL A 103 -19.57 10.55 3.86
C VAL A 103 -20.33 9.40 3.17
N GLY A 104 -20.22 8.18 3.71
CA GLY A 104 -20.95 7.01 3.22
C GLY A 104 -20.35 6.35 1.98
N ILE A 105 -19.08 6.61 1.67
CA ILE A 105 -18.40 6.09 0.49
C ILE A 105 -17.43 4.98 0.90
N CYS A 106 -17.59 3.80 0.29
CA CYS A 106 -16.65 2.69 0.39
C CYS A 106 -15.75 2.65 -0.85
N HIS A 107 -14.46 2.37 -0.68
CA HIS A 107 -13.49 2.29 -1.76
C HIS A 107 -13.70 1.04 -2.63
N ARG A 108 -13.89 -0.12 -1.99
CA ARG A 108 -14.17 -1.44 -2.57
C ARG A 108 -13.08 -2.14 -3.38
N ASP A 109 -12.11 -1.40 -3.89
CA ASP A 109 -10.95 -1.98 -4.61
C ASP A 109 -9.62 -1.52 -4.00
N LEU A 110 -9.50 -1.53 -2.67
CA LEU A 110 -8.28 -1.09 -2.00
C LEU A 110 -7.18 -2.15 -2.20
N LYS A 111 -6.12 -1.77 -2.91
CA LYS A 111 -4.94 -2.58 -3.18
C LYS A 111 -3.75 -1.68 -3.55
N PRO A 112 -2.50 -2.15 -3.48
CA PRO A 112 -1.33 -1.32 -3.72
C PRO A 112 -1.31 -0.57 -5.07
N SER A 113 -1.90 -1.12 -6.14
CA SER A 113 -1.95 -0.43 -7.44
C SER A 113 -2.87 0.79 -7.46
N ASN A 114 -3.77 0.92 -6.48
CA ASN A 114 -4.71 2.05 -6.38
C ASN A 114 -4.24 3.07 -5.32
N ILE A 115 -2.99 2.93 -4.84
CA ILE A 115 -2.35 3.79 -3.84
C ILE A 115 -1.17 4.47 -4.51
N MET A 116 -1.32 5.75 -4.84
CA MET A 116 -0.24 6.56 -5.39
C MET A 116 0.65 7.09 -4.28
N THR A 117 1.96 7.06 -4.53
CA THR A 117 2.98 7.63 -3.65
C THR A 117 3.90 8.57 -4.43
N SER A 118 4.51 9.54 -3.78
CA SER A 118 5.61 10.28 -4.38
C SER A 118 6.75 9.32 -4.75
N ALA A 119 7.51 9.65 -5.81
CA ALA A 119 8.61 8.81 -6.27
C ALA A 119 9.83 8.85 -5.34
N ASP A 120 9.89 9.79 -4.40
CA ASP A 120 10.97 9.91 -3.43
C ASP A 120 10.94 8.73 -2.41
N PRO A 121 12.08 8.40 -1.77
CA PRO A 121 12.16 7.28 -0.83
C PRO A 121 11.40 7.49 0.48
N SER A 122 10.96 8.72 0.79
CA SER A 122 10.19 9.07 2.00
C SER A 122 8.69 8.85 1.82
N MET A 123 8.20 8.73 0.58
CA MET A 123 6.77 8.67 0.28
C MET A 123 6.03 9.85 0.94
N GLU A 124 6.52 11.08 0.71
CA GLU A 124 6.00 12.32 1.31
C GLU A 124 4.49 12.47 1.16
N PHE A 125 3.92 12.09 0.01
CA PHE A 125 2.48 11.96 -0.15
C PHE A 125 2.05 10.52 -0.41
N ILE A 126 0.87 10.18 0.09
CA ILE A 126 0.14 8.95 -0.19
C ILE A 126 -1.29 9.35 -0.56
N LYS A 127 -1.77 8.94 -1.73
CA LYS A 127 -3.12 9.25 -2.23
C LYS A 127 -3.80 7.99 -2.74
N LEU A 128 -4.99 7.73 -2.24
CA LEU A 128 -5.88 6.72 -2.78
C LEU A 128 -6.54 7.25 -4.07
N THR A 129 -6.64 6.39 -5.07
CA THR A 129 -7.24 6.64 -6.39
C THR A 129 -8.41 5.69 -6.62
N ASP A 130 -9.21 5.91 -7.67
CA ASP A 130 -10.32 5.00 -8.04
C ASP A 130 -11.47 4.92 -7.02
N PHE A 131 -11.63 5.96 -6.19
CA PHE A 131 -12.82 6.11 -5.35
C PHE A 131 -14.08 6.19 -6.19
N GLY A 132 -15.06 5.35 -5.89
CA GLY A 132 -16.42 5.50 -6.45
C GLY A 132 -16.67 4.79 -7.78
N ILE A 133 -15.69 4.15 -8.43
CA ILE A 133 -15.95 3.28 -9.60
C ILE A 133 -16.44 1.87 -9.16
N ALA A 134 -16.47 1.64 -7.85
CA ALA A 134 -17.01 0.54 -7.05
C ALA A 134 -18.31 -0.16 -7.50
N LYS A 135 -19.15 0.47 -8.34
CA LYS A 135 -20.38 -0.14 -8.92
C LYS A 135 -20.20 -0.77 -10.31
N LEU A 136 -19.04 -0.59 -10.95
CA LEU A 136 -18.70 -1.26 -12.21
C LEU A 136 -18.13 -2.66 -11.97
N ALA A 137 -17.32 -2.78 -10.91
CA ALA A 137 -16.77 -4.05 -10.45
C ALA A 137 -17.85 -5.00 -9.89
N GLU A 138 -18.99 -4.48 -9.41
CA GLU A 138 -20.11 -5.29 -8.88
C GLU A 138 -20.57 -6.40 -9.84
N THR A 139 -20.69 -6.10 -11.13
CA THR A 139 -21.15 -7.09 -12.12
C THR A 139 -20.02 -7.93 -12.70
N GLU A 140 -18.80 -7.39 -12.78
CA GLU A 140 -17.64 -8.14 -13.29
C GLU A 140 -17.13 -9.13 -12.24
N ILE A 141 -16.93 -8.70 -10.99
CA ILE A 141 -16.51 -9.59 -9.91
C ILE A 141 -17.59 -10.63 -9.64
N ALA A 142 -18.87 -10.25 -9.55
CA ALA A 142 -19.94 -11.22 -9.34
C ALA A 142 -20.08 -12.21 -10.51
N ALA A 143 -20.01 -11.76 -11.77
CA ALA A 143 -20.09 -12.66 -12.93
C ALA A 143 -18.84 -13.53 -13.08
N GLU A 144 -17.64 -12.99 -12.83
CA GLU A 144 -16.39 -13.76 -12.82
C GLU A 144 -16.33 -14.74 -11.65
N MET A 145 -16.96 -14.41 -10.51
CA MET A 145 -17.12 -15.31 -9.36
C MET A 145 -18.15 -16.42 -9.62
N GLU A 146 -19.25 -16.11 -10.32
CA GLU A 146 -20.23 -17.10 -10.77
C GLU A 146 -19.59 -18.06 -11.78
N LEU A 147 -18.82 -17.53 -12.74
CA LEU A 147 -17.99 -18.31 -13.66
C LEU A 147 -16.88 -19.12 -12.96
N PHE A 148 -16.40 -18.66 -11.80
CA PHE A 148 -15.44 -19.38 -10.97
C PHE A 148 -16.11 -20.56 -10.23
N ALA A 149 -17.34 -20.38 -9.74
CA ALA A 149 -18.12 -21.45 -9.13
C ALA A 149 -18.46 -22.56 -10.14
N GLU A 150 -18.66 -22.20 -11.40
CA GLU A 150 -18.96 -23.15 -12.48
C GLU A 150 -17.72 -23.82 -13.09
N ASN A 151 -16.58 -23.12 -13.14
CA ASN A 151 -15.37 -23.66 -13.74
C ASN A 151 -14.11 -23.03 -13.11
N GLU A 152 -13.44 -23.76 -12.21
CA GLU A 152 -12.26 -23.27 -11.48
C GLU A 152 -11.21 -22.59 -12.39
N SER A 153 -11.10 -22.98 -13.67
CA SER A 153 -10.17 -22.47 -14.67
C SER A 153 -10.31 -20.98 -15.06
N THR A 154 -11.46 -20.34 -14.84
CA THR A 154 -11.82 -19.02 -15.39
C THR A 154 -11.17 -17.81 -14.72
N LEU A 155 -10.60 -17.94 -13.52
CA LEU A 155 -9.84 -16.85 -12.86
C LEU A 155 -8.65 -16.30 -13.69
N LEU A 156 -8.20 -17.03 -14.71
CA LEU A 156 -6.94 -16.78 -15.42
C LEU A 156 -6.98 -15.66 -16.48
N THR A 157 -8.13 -15.03 -16.74
CA THR A 157 -8.26 -14.09 -17.88
C THR A 157 -8.40 -12.60 -17.49
N SER A 158 -8.77 -12.29 -16.25
CA SER A 158 -8.98 -10.90 -15.80
C SER A 158 -7.83 -10.41 -14.91
N ASN A 159 -6.90 -9.63 -15.48
CA ASN A 159 -5.78 -9.03 -14.75
C ASN A 159 -6.25 -8.14 -13.58
N THR A 160 -7.42 -7.52 -13.69
CA THR A 160 -7.98 -6.66 -12.64
C THR A 160 -8.43 -7.47 -11.43
N LEU A 161 -9.12 -8.60 -11.66
CA LEU A 161 -9.57 -9.49 -10.59
C LEU A 161 -8.37 -10.20 -9.93
N LEU A 162 -7.41 -10.69 -10.73
CA LEU A 162 -6.18 -11.31 -10.23
C LEU A 162 -5.39 -10.41 -9.27
N GLY A 163 -5.39 -9.09 -9.51
CA GLY A 163 -4.75 -8.11 -8.64
C GLY A 163 -5.54 -7.76 -7.37
N ALA A 164 -6.86 -7.87 -7.39
CA ALA A 164 -7.74 -7.52 -6.28
C ALA A 164 -7.98 -8.67 -5.29
N VAL A 165 -8.05 -9.91 -5.79
CA VAL A 165 -8.30 -11.14 -5.00
C VAL A 165 -7.43 -11.26 -3.73
N PRO A 166 -6.11 -10.94 -3.74
CA PRO A 166 -5.28 -11.02 -2.54
C PRO A 166 -5.69 -10.10 -1.38
N TYR A 167 -6.51 -9.07 -1.65
CA TYR A 167 -6.94 -8.06 -0.68
C TYR A 167 -8.45 -8.11 -0.44
N MET A 168 -9.16 -9.02 -1.10
CA MET A 168 -10.62 -9.13 -1.02
C MET A 168 -11.04 -9.71 0.33
N ALA A 169 -12.04 -9.10 0.95
CA ALA A 169 -12.61 -9.58 2.21
C ALA A 169 -13.50 -10.81 1.97
N PRO A 170 -13.58 -11.77 2.90
CA PRO A 170 -14.32 -13.00 2.68
C PRO A 170 -15.81 -12.79 2.44
N GLU A 171 -16.45 -11.84 3.14
CA GLU A 171 -17.88 -11.55 2.99
C GLU A 171 -18.25 -10.98 1.61
N CYS A 172 -17.24 -10.49 0.87
CA CYS A 172 -17.43 -10.03 -0.50
C CYS A 172 -17.79 -11.16 -1.47
N TRP A 173 -17.46 -12.40 -1.10
CA TRP A 173 -17.77 -13.58 -1.89
C TRP A 173 -19.20 -14.06 -1.74
N ASP A 174 -19.77 -13.84 -0.55
CA ASP A 174 -21.15 -14.17 -0.26
C ASP A 174 -22.10 -13.14 -0.87
N ASP A 175 -21.87 -11.86 -0.56
CA ASP A 175 -22.62 -10.75 -1.15
C ASP A 175 -21.82 -9.44 -1.15
N TRP A 176 -21.25 -9.15 -2.32
CA TRP A 176 -20.52 -7.90 -2.57
C TRP A 176 -21.34 -6.63 -2.27
N LYS A 177 -22.68 -6.67 -2.38
CA LYS A 177 -23.52 -5.48 -2.18
C LYS A 177 -23.65 -5.10 -0.71
N THR A 178 -23.56 -6.07 0.20
CA THR A 178 -23.76 -5.86 1.64
C THR A 178 -22.47 -5.82 2.45
N ALA A 179 -21.32 -6.20 1.85
CA ALA A 179 -19.99 -6.16 2.49
C ALA A 179 -19.61 -4.79 3.12
N GLY A 180 -20.12 -3.67 2.59
CA GLY A 180 -20.10 -2.37 3.27
C GLY A 180 -18.71 -1.77 3.47
N MET A 181 -18.52 -0.97 4.52
CA MET A 181 -17.22 -0.35 4.88
C MET A 181 -16.18 -1.32 5.50
N PRO A 182 -16.58 -2.36 6.25
CA PRO A 182 -15.62 -3.32 6.83
C PRO A 182 -14.71 -4.04 5.83
N MET A 183 -15.13 -4.17 4.56
CA MET A 183 -14.28 -4.76 3.51
C MET A 183 -13.03 -3.92 3.22
N ASP A 184 -13.12 -2.59 3.29
CA ASP A 184 -11.97 -1.71 3.08
C ASP A 184 -10.97 -1.84 4.23
N VAL A 185 -11.47 -2.08 5.44
CA VAL A 185 -10.64 -2.30 6.62
C VAL A 185 -9.87 -3.62 6.50
N TRP A 186 -10.53 -4.69 6.03
CA TRP A 186 -9.84 -5.94 5.70
C TRP A 186 -8.75 -5.73 4.66
N ALA A 187 -9.09 -5.05 3.56
CA ALA A 187 -8.13 -4.75 2.50
C ALA A 187 -6.94 -3.94 3.02
N LEU A 188 -7.17 -2.97 3.93
CA LEU A 188 -6.12 -2.24 4.63
C LEU A 188 -5.24 -3.19 5.48
N GLY A 189 -5.84 -4.13 6.21
CA GLY A 189 -5.09 -5.18 6.93
C GLY A 189 -4.19 -6.00 6.01
N CYS A 190 -4.68 -6.39 4.84
CA CYS A 190 -3.91 -7.08 3.81
C CYS A 190 -2.77 -6.21 3.25
N VAL A 191 -3.02 -4.92 3.00
CA VAL A 191 -1.99 -3.98 2.56
C VAL A 191 -0.92 -3.81 3.64
N ILE A 192 -1.29 -3.59 4.91
CA ILE A 192 -0.35 -3.47 6.02
C ILE A 192 0.55 -4.72 6.11
N TYR A 193 -0.04 -5.92 6.02
CA TYR A 193 0.74 -7.15 6.00
C TYR A 193 1.71 -7.16 4.81
N HIS A 194 1.25 -6.82 3.61
CA HIS A 194 2.09 -6.80 2.41
C HIS A 194 3.26 -5.81 2.55
N LEU A 195 3.04 -4.63 3.15
CA LEU A 195 4.11 -3.68 3.43
C LEU A 195 5.19 -4.30 4.31
N LEU A 196 4.83 -5.08 5.33
CA LEU A 196 5.79 -5.67 6.27
C LEU A 196 6.46 -6.95 5.74
N ALA A 197 5.69 -7.80 5.05
CA ALA A 197 6.14 -9.13 4.62
C ALA A 197 6.74 -9.15 3.20
N GLY A 198 6.42 -8.15 2.37
CA GLY A 198 6.81 -8.12 0.96
C GLY A 198 5.89 -8.94 0.05
N THR A 199 4.93 -9.67 0.61
CA THR A 199 3.90 -10.41 -0.12
C THR A 199 2.55 -10.33 0.60
N PRO A 200 1.40 -10.49 -0.09
CA PRO A 200 0.08 -10.51 0.54
C PRO A 200 -0.08 -11.66 1.55
N PRO A 201 -0.91 -11.50 2.60
CA PRO A 201 -1.03 -12.47 3.71
C PRO A 201 -1.50 -13.85 3.27
N PHE A 202 -2.34 -13.93 2.24
CA PHE A 202 -2.96 -15.18 1.82
C PHE A 202 -2.37 -15.72 0.51
N GLY A 203 -1.35 -15.06 -0.05
CA GLY A 203 -0.81 -15.37 -1.37
C GLY A 203 -1.59 -14.70 -2.51
N THR A 204 -1.50 -15.25 -3.72
CA THR A 204 -2.10 -14.67 -4.93
C THR A 204 -2.95 -15.68 -5.69
N GLY A 205 -3.87 -15.18 -6.54
CA GLY A 205 -4.75 -16.03 -7.35
C GLY A 205 -5.62 -16.96 -6.49
N ARG A 206 -5.83 -18.20 -6.95
CA ARG A 206 -6.67 -19.19 -6.24
C ARG A 206 -6.18 -19.53 -4.83
N LEU A 207 -4.86 -19.47 -4.60
CA LEU A 207 -4.30 -19.79 -3.30
C LEU A 207 -4.75 -18.78 -2.22
N ALA A 208 -4.95 -17.51 -2.60
CA ALA A 208 -5.49 -16.48 -1.71
C ALA A 208 -6.88 -16.84 -1.20
N ILE A 209 -7.77 -17.25 -2.11
CA ILE A 209 -9.14 -17.66 -1.75
C ILE A 209 -9.13 -18.84 -0.78
N ALA A 210 -8.38 -19.89 -1.11
CA ALA A 210 -8.28 -21.08 -0.27
C ALA A 210 -7.69 -20.78 1.12
N ASN A 211 -6.70 -19.89 1.22
CA ASN A 211 -6.08 -19.53 2.48
C ASN A 211 -6.97 -18.63 3.35
N VAL A 212 -7.75 -17.72 2.75
CA VAL A 212 -8.75 -16.93 3.49
C VAL A 212 -9.86 -17.84 4.04
N LEU A 213 -10.37 -18.81 3.26
CA LEU A 213 -11.35 -19.79 3.77
C LEU A 213 -10.78 -20.60 4.94
N LYS A 214 -9.53 -21.08 4.83
CA LYS A 214 -8.84 -21.76 5.95
C LYS A 214 -8.67 -20.83 7.15
N TYR A 215 -8.41 -19.54 6.92
CA TYR A 215 -8.25 -18.56 7.98
C TYR A 215 -9.56 -18.32 8.73
N GLN A 216 -10.70 -18.22 8.03
CA GLN A 216 -12.03 -18.17 8.67
C GLN A 216 -12.31 -19.42 9.52
N ALA A 217 -11.87 -20.59 9.05
CA ALA A 217 -12.01 -21.85 9.78
C ALA A 217 -10.97 -22.06 10.90
N GLY A 218 -10.06 -21.12 11.14
CA GLY A 218 -8.97 -21.25 12.12
C GLY A 218 -7.86 -22.24 11.72
N ALA A 219 -7.85 -22.72 10.48
CA ALA A 219 -6.89 -23.66 9.91
C ALA A 219 -5.72 -22.97 9.17
N TYR A 220 -5.64 -21.64 9.23
CA TYR A 220 -4.53 -20.84 8.71
C TYR A 220 -4.09 -19.82 9.76
N SER A 221 -2.79 -19.53 9.82
CA SER A 221 -2.24 -18.54 10.74
C SER A 221 -1.33 -17.57 9.99
N LEU A 222 -1.50 -16.28 10.25
CA LEU A 222 -0.65 -15.23 9.69
C LEU A 222 0.79 -15.43 10.17
N SER A 223 1.71 -15.60 9.23
CA SER A 223 3.13 -15.72 9.54
C SER A 223 3.77 -14.34 9.70
N LYS A 224 4.51 -14.13 10.79
CA LYS A 224 5.30 -12.90 10.98
C LYS A 224 6.52 -12.91 10.04
N PRO A 225 6.93 -11.77 9.47
CA PRO A 225 8.17 -11.67 8.71
C PRO A 225 9.38 -12.12 9.52
N THR A 226 10.40 -12.64 8.84
CA THR A 226 11.60 -13.19 9.50
C THR A 226 12.40 -12.15 10.29
N TRP A 227 12.23 -10.86 10.01
CA TRP A 227 12.86 -9.74 10.71
C TRP A 227 12.06 -9.29 11.96
N PHE A 228 10.82 -9.73 12.12
CA PHE A 228 9.93 -9.29 13.21
C PHE A 228 10.52 -9.66 14.58
N GLY A 229 10.54 -8.70 15.51
CA GLY A 229 11.12 -8.83 16.86
C GLY A 229 12.65 -8.77 16.92
N LYS A 230 13.35 -8.63 15.78
CA LYS A 230 14.83 -8.58 15.74
C LYS A 230 15.42 -7.17 15.85
N HIS A 231 14.57 -6.14 15.89
CA HIS A 231 14.96 -4.73 15.94
C HIS A 231 14.44 -4.07 17.21
N PRO A 232 15.23 -4.03 18.30
CA PRO A 232 14.79 -3.53 19.61
C PRO A 232 14.15 -2.14 19.55
N ASP A 233 14.75 -1.22 18.80
CA ASP A 233 14.32 0.18 18.68
C ASP A 233 12.93 0.37 18.07
N THR A 234 12.42 -0.65 17.36
CA THR A 234 11.10 -0.63 16.73
C THR A 234 10.20 -1.76 17.24
N ASN A 235 10.61 -2.53 18.25
CA ASN A 235 9.87 -3.71 18.68
C ASN A 235 8.43 -3.36 19.12
N GLU A 236 8.26 -2.29 19.89
CA GLU A 236 6.93 -1.82 20.29
C GLU A 236 6.08 -1.43 19.08
N LEU A 237 6.63 -0.62 18.17
CA LEU A 237 5.95 -0.23 16.94
C LEU A 237 5.55 -1.44 16.09
N GLN A 238 6.42 -2.45 15.98
CA GLN A 238 6.11 -3.70 15.27
C GLN A 238 4.92 -4.43 15.87
N GLN A 239 4.88 -4.57 17.21
CA GLN A 239 3.76 -5.22 17.90
C GLN A 239 2.46 -4.41 17.73
N ASN A 240 2.55 -3.09 17.82
CA ASN A 240 1.41 -2.19 17.65
C ASN A 240 0.81 -2.28 16.24
N ILE A 241 1.64 -2.23 15.19
CA ILE A 241 1.20 -2.40 13.80
C ILE A 241 0.61 -3.81 13.61
N TRP A 242 1.26 -4.84 14.17
CA TRP A 242 0.76 -6.22 14.08
C TRP A 242 -0.60 -6.40 14.75
N SER A 243 -0.81 -5.78 15.91
CA SER A 243 -2.10 -5.82 16.59
C SER A 243 -3.21 -5.19 15.75
N VAL A 244 -2.96 -4.01 15.17
CA VAL A 244 -3.92 -3.34 14.30
C VAL A 244 -4.21 -4.17 13.06
N LEU A 245 -3.18 -4.69 12.38
CA LEU A 245 -3.40 -5.50 11.17
C LEU A 245 -4.22 -6.76 11.46
N VAL A 246 -3.97 -7.45 12.58
CA VAL A 246 -4.73 -8.64 12.97
C VAL A 246 -6.18 -8.28 13.27
N SER A 247 -6.44 -7.16 13.94
CA SER A 247 -7.82 -6.70 14.20
C SER A 247 -8.56 -6.35 12.90
N CYS A 248 -7.87 -5.77 11.91
CA CYS A 248 -8.43 -5.48 10.59
C CYS A 248 -8.80 -6.76 9.82
N LEU A 249 -8.08 -7.86 10.07
CA LEU A 249 -8.29 -9.16 9.44
C LEU A 249 -9.24 -10.06 10.25
N ALA A 250 -10.09 -9.53 11.14
CA ALA A 250 -11.10 -10.36 11.79
C ALA A 250 -12.05 -11.00 10.75
N PRO A 251 -12.32 -12.32 10.80
CA PRO A 251 -13.25 -12.98 9.89
C PRO A 251 -14.66 -12.38 9.91
N ASP A 252 -15.17 -12.06 11.11
CA ASP A 252 -16.44 -11.34 11.27
C ASP A 252 -16.24 -9.84 10.93
N PRO A 253 -16.92 -9.29 9.91
CA PRO A 253 -16.80 -7.88 9.55
C PRO A 253 -17.20 -6.93 10.69
N ASN A 254 -18.08 -7.34 11.61
CA ASN A 254 -18.48 -6.50 12.75
C ASN A 254 -17.45 -6.48 13.89
N ALA A 255 -16.52 -7.43 13.89
CA ALA A 255 -15.44 -7.49 14.86
C ALA A 255 -14.22 -6.65 14.44
N ARG A 256 -14.21 -6.12 13.20
CA ARG A 256 -13.15 -5.26 12.69
C ARG A 256 -13.31 -3.84 13.25
N PRO A 257 -12.21 -3.13 13.50
CA PRO A 257 -12.27 -1.70 13.81
C PRO A 257 -12.82 -0.92 12.61
N THR A 258 -13.40 0.23 12.86
CA THR A 258 -13.68 1.23 11.83
C THR A 258 -12.39 1.84 11.29
N ALA A 259 -12.43 2.44 10.09
CA ALA A 259 -11.28 3.18 9.56
C ALA A 259 -10.84 4.34 10.47
N GLU A 260 -11.78 4.92 11.24
CA GLU A 260 -11.49 5.93 12.24
C GLU A 260 -10.69 5.37 13.42
N GLU A 261 -11.09 4.22 13.97
CA GLU A 261 -10.34 3.56 15.06
C GLU A 261 -8.93 3.14 14.60
N VAL A 262 -8.79 2.62 13.38
CA VAL A 262 -7.48 2.32 12.79
C VAL A 262 -6.62 3.58 12.70
N MET A 263 -7.18 4.70 12.20
CA MET A 263 -6.48 5.98 12.14
C MET A 263 -6.07 6.46 13.54
N ILE A 264 -6.94 6.34 14.54
CA ILE A 264 -6.66 6.73 15.93
C ILE A 264 -5.50 5.90 16.50
N HIS A 265 -5.46 4.59 16.25
CA HIS A 265 -4.33 3.75 16.65
C HIS A 265 -3.01 4.24 16.05
N PHE A 266 -2.97 4.45 14.72
CA PHE A 266 -1.76 4.96 14.07
C PHE A 266 -1.36 6.36 14.55
N ASN A 267 -2.32 7.22 14.89
CA ASN A 267 -2.07 8.53 15.47
C ASN A 267 -1.43 8.46 16.87
N ALA A 268 -1.68 7.38 17.62
CA ALA A 268 -1.06 7.15 18.92
C ALA A 268 0.35 6.54 18.83
N PHE A 269 0.74 5.99 17.66
CA PHE A 269 2.05 5.37 17.49
C PHE A 269 3.16 6.40 17.33
N THR A 270 4.32 6.12 17.93
CA THR A 270 5.53 6.90 17.71
C THR A 270 6.35 6.29 16.59
N TYR A 271 6.45 6.97 15.45
CA TYR A 271 7.27 6.54 14.32
C TYR A 271 7.97 7.72 13.65
N ALA A 272 9.19 7.50 13.15
CA ALA A 272 9.99 8.54 12.52
C ALA A 272 9.47 8.86 11.11
N THR A 273 9.34 10.16 10.81
CA THR A 273 8.99 10.70 9.49
C THR A 273 10.15 11.48 8.86
N SER A 274 11.36 11.30 9.38
CA SER A 274 12.58 11.94 8.87
C SER A 274 12.76 11.67 7.38
N PRO A 275 13.17 12.67 6.58
CA PRO A 275 13.42 12.48 5.16
C PRO A 275 14.36 11.29 4.92
N ARG A 276 13.99 10.47 3.94
CA ARG A 276 14.75 9.30 3.53
C ARG A 276 15.60 9.63 2.32
N ARG A 277 16.65 8.85 2.15
CA ARG A 277 17.69 9.00 1.14
C ARG A 277 18.03 7.64 0.58
N VAL A 278 18.59 7.60 -0.62
CA VAL A 278 19.08 6.37 -1.25
C VAL A 278 20.59 6.43 -1.36
N GLY A 279 21.26 5.34 -1.01
CA GLY A 279 22.71 5.22 -1.12
C GLY A 279 23.13 3.76 -1.22
N LYS A 280 24.45 3.53 -1.15
CA LYS A 280 25.05 2.20 -1.15
C LYS A 280 25.81 1.95 0.14
N ILE A 281 25.74 0.73 0.64
CA ILE A 281 26.67 0.27 1.68
C ILE A 281 28.07 0.29 1.07
N SER A 282 28.92 1.17 1.60
CA SER A 282 30.31 1.34 1.16
C SER A 282 31.26 0.37 1.85
N GLN A 283 30.96 0.00 3.10
CA GLN A 283 31.77 -0.91 3.90
C GLN A 283 30.91 -1.65 4.92
N TYR A 284 31.02 -2.98 4.94
CA TYR A 284 30.54 -3.82 6.04
C TYR A 284 31.23 -5.21 5.97
N PRO A 285 31.68 -5.80 7.09
CA PRO A 285 31.78 -5.18 8.40
C PRO A 285 32.94 -4.17 8.45
N MET A 286 32.87 -3.22 9.38
CA MET A 286 34.03 -2.42 9.77
C MET A 286 35.06 -3.34 10.45
N VAL A 287 36.33 -3.18 10.10
CA VAL A 287 37.45 -3.98 10.64
C VAL A 287 38.31 -3.08 11.51
N TYR A 288 38.55 -3.49 12.75
CA TYR A 288 39.42 -2.80 13.70
C TYR A 288 40.90 -3.08 13.39
N PRO A 289 41.84 -2.25 13.89
CA PRO A 289 43.27 -2.44 13.65
C PRO A 289 43.84 -3.80 14.10
N ASP A 290 43.21 -4.43 15.09
CA ASP A 290 43.56 -5.76 15.60
C ASP A 290 42.97 -6.92 14.76
N GLY A 291 42.25 -6.61 13.69
CA GLY A 291 41.56 -7.57 12.82
C GLY A 291 40.16 -7.95 13.28
N GLY A 292 39.68 -7.43 14.42
CA GLY A 292 38.31 -7.65 14.90
C GLY A 292 37.26 -7.06 13.94
N LYS A 293 36.10 -7.71 13.82
CA LYS A 293 34.99 -7.24 12.96
C LYS A 293 33.87 -6.64 13.81
N ALA A 294 33.48 -5.41 13.51
CA ALA A 294 32.34 -4.77 14.14
C ALA A 294 31.03 -5.17 13.45
N ALA A 295 29.93 -5.18 14.20
CA ALA A 295 28.57 -5.27 13.65
C ALA A 295 28.09 -3.91 13.09
N ALA A 296 28.98 -3.20 12.39
CA ALA A 296 28.76 -1.85 11.92
C ALA A 296 29.42 -1.60 10.57
N GLY A 297 28.97 -0.57 9.87
CA GLY A 297 29.45 -0.23 8.53
C GLY A 297 29.18 1.22 8.16
N PHE A 298 29.40 1.53 6.89
CA PHE A 298 29.22 2.87 6.33
C PHE A 298 28.39 2.85 5.06
N ILE A 299 27.52 3.84 4.90
CA ILE A 299 26.73 4.11 3.69
C ILE A 299 27.23 5.40 3.05
N ARG A 300 27.20 5.46 1.72
CA ARG A 300 27.44 6.69 0.94
C ARG A 300 26.31 6.93 -0.04
N GLU A 301 25.92 8.19 -0.21
CA GLU A 301 25.01 8.60 -1.28
C GLU A 301 25.80 8.73 -2.59
N ASN A 302 25.10 8.59 -3.73
CA ASN A 302 25.75 8.77 -5.02
C ASN A 302 26.18 10.23 -5.19
N GLY A 303 27.47 10.47 -5.43
CA GLY A 303 28.03 11.82 -5.61
C GLY A 303 28.38 12.55 -4.31
N ASP A 304 28.21 11.91 -3.15
CA ASP A 304 28.59 12.46 -1.85
C ASP A 304 29.89 11.82 -1.33
N ASN A 305 30.75 12.65 -0.71
CA ASN A 305 31.99 12.20 -0.06
C ASN A 305 31.78 11.87 1.43
N GLU A 306 30.63 12.23 2.03
CA GLU A 306 30.33 11.95 3.42
C GLU A 306 29.94 10.48 3.64
N SER A 307 30.68 9.79 4.51
CA SER A 307 30.32 8.45 5.00
C SER A 307 29.34 8.57 6.17
N ARG A 308 28.29 7.75 6.15
CA ARG A 308 27.29 7.70 7.23
C ARG A 308 27.38 6.36 7.95
N PHE A 309 27.57 6.40 9.25
CA PHE A 309 27.76 5.21 10.06
C PHE A 309 26.42 4.50 10.30
N PHE A 310 26.46 3.17 10.32
CA PHE A 310 25.35 2.38 10.83
C PHE A 310 25.77 1.17 11.66
N HIS A 311 24.85 0.73 12.52
CA HIS A 311 24.94 -0.55 13.21
C HIS A 311 23.99 -1.58 12.57
N HIS A 312 24.38 -2.86 12.57
CA HIS A 312 23.64 -3.97 11.99
C HIS A 312 22.20 -4.09 12.52
N SER A 313 21.96 -3.73 13.79
CA SER A 313 20.60 -3.75 14.38
C SER A 313 19.61 -2.84 13.67
N ASN A 314 20.07 -1.86 12.89
CA ASN A 314 19.23 -0.91 12.18
C ASN A 314 18.97 -1.34 10.72
N PHE A 315 19.54 -2.47 10.29
CA PHE A 315 19.43 -2.96 8.93
C PHE A 315 18.26 -3.92 8.75
N TYR A 316 17.30 -3.52 7.94
CA TYR A 316 16.12 -4.28 7.54
C TYR A 316 16.37 -4.87 6.16
N GLY A 317 16.62 -6.19 6.11
CA GLY A 317 16.81 -6.91 4.85
C GLY A 317 16.74 -8.42 5.04
N ALA A 318 16.52 -9.14 3.95
CA ALA A 318 16.46 -10.61 3.94
C ALA A 318 17.84 -11.27 4.01
N SER A 319 18.90 -10.51 3.77
CA SER A 319 20.30 -10.94 3.83
C SER A 319 21.07 -10.09 4.84
N THR A 320 22.30 -10.50 5.18
CA THR A 320 23.20 -9.65 5.96
C THR A 320 23.66 -8.44 5.14
N PRO A 321 23.94 -7.29 5.77
CA PRO A 321 24.50 -6.14 5.05
C PRO A 321 25.81 -6.50 4.36
N SER A 322 26.01 -5.99 3.14
CA SER A 322 27.24 -6.18 2.37
C SER A 322 27.53 -4.98 1.48
N ALA A 323 28.81 -4.74 1.20
CA ALA A 323 29.21 -3.63 0.35
C ALA A 323 28.60 -3.73 -1.06
N GLY A 324 28.15 -2.60 -1.60
CA GLY A 324 27.50 -2.50 -2.92
C GLY A 324 25.98 -2.58 -2.89
N GLN A 325 25.36 -3.04 -1.80
CA GLN A 325 23.90 -3.09 -1.67
C GLN A 325 23.29 -1.69 -1.67
N ASN A 326 22.21 -1.51 -2.44
CA ASN A 326 21.40 -0.30 -2.43
C ASN A 326 20.52 -0.29 -1.17
N VAL A 327 20.48 0.85 -0.49
CA VAL A 327 19.71 1.02 0.74
C VAL A 327 18.96 2.35 0.77
N CYS A 328 17.77 2.33 1.35
CA CYS A 328 17.01 3.50 1.75
C CYS A 328 17.21 3.75 3.25
N PHE A 329 17.53 4.98 3.65
CA PHE A 329 17.81 5.29 5.06
C PHE A 329 17.51 6.75 5.40
N SER A 330 17.35 7.04 6.69
CA SER A 330 17.38 8.42 7.20
C SER A 330 18.73 8.70 7.87
N SER A 331 19.16 9.96 7.85
CA SER A 331 20.44 10.40 8.43
C SER A 331 20.20 11.36 9.60
N TYR A 332 20.91 11.13 10.70
CA TYR A 332 20.86 11.92 11.93
C TYR A 332 22.24 12.43 12.30
N PRO A 333 22.33 13.56 13.03
CA PRO A 333 23.60 14.07 13.54
C PRO A 333 24.38 13.02 14.33
N GLY A 334 25.71 13.01 14.16
CA GLY A 334 26.60 12.08 14.84
C GLY A 334 28.06 12.47 14.67
N VAL A 335 28.91 12.03 15.61
CA VAL A 335 30.37 12.26 15.59
C VAL A 335 31.08 10.91 15.72
N PRO A 336 32.15 10.64 14.94
CA PRO A 336 32.75 11.51 13.91
C PRO A 336 31.98 11.55 12.58
N ASN A 337 30.97 10.69 12.40
CA ASN A 337 30.14 10.63 11.20
C ASN A 337 28.65 10.68 11.60
N PRO A 338 27.76 11.19 10.71
CA PRO A 338 26.33 11.06 10.88
C PRO A 338 25.90 9.60 11.05
N ARG A 339 24.75 9.38 11.71
CA ARG A 339 24.19 8.05 11.96
C ARG A 339 23.05 7.77 10.99
N SER A 340 22.98 6.55 10.47
CA SER A 340 21.88 6.09 9.62
C SER A 340 20.95 5.15 10.38
N SER A 341 19.64 5.44 10.35
CA SER A 341 18.58 4.57 10.87
C SER A 341 17.20 5.02 10.36
N PRO A 342 16.24 4.12 10.10
CA PRO A 342 16.46 2.72 9.78
C PRO A 342 17.24 2.61 8.46
N ILE A 343 17.71 1.40 8.12
CA ILE A 343 18.38 1.12 6.85
C ILE A 343 17.67 -0.03 6.18
N LEU A 344 16.95 0.27 5.13
CA LEU A 344 16.12 -0.67 4.40
C LEU A 344 16.82 -1.11 3.12
N LEU A 345 16.99 -2.41 2.94
CA LEU A 345 17.52 -2.99 1.72
C LEU A 345 16.56 -2.76 0.54
N LEU A 346 17.08 -2.24 -0.56
CA LEU A 346 16.36 -2.07 -1.82
C LEU A 346 16.69 -3.22 -2.79
N ARG A 347 15.81 -3.43 -3.78
CA ARG A 347 15.95 -4.46 -4.82
C ARG A 347 17.12 -4.23 -5.78
#